data_AF-A0A6G1SKP0-F1
#
_entry.id   AF-A0A6G1SKP0-F1
#
_cell.length_a   1.000
_cell.length_b   1.000
_cell.length_c   1.000
_cell.angle_alpha   90.00
_cell.angle_beta   90.00
_cell.angle_gamma   90.00
#
_symmetry.space_group_name_H-M   'P 1'
#
loop_
_entity.id
_entity.type
_entity.pdbx_description
1 polymer ?
#
loop_
_entity_poly.entity_id
_entity_poly.type
_entity_poly.pdbx_seq_one_letter_code
_entity_poly.pdbx_strand_id
1 'polypeptide(L)'
;MNPNQQAQIDAEIDTLAESYKDLQDAKQKFKESQDAIKVQRELPNDKSILVPLTSSMYVPGHISNTQEYLIDIGTQYLVEKDADGAIDYFERKMKFIDVQLAKFSQLLQARLQAKRTEP
;
A
#
# COMPACT_ATOMS: atom_id res chain seq x y z
N MET A 1 0.33 5.00 38.29
CA MET A 1 1.08 5.67 37.20
C MET A 1 0.99 7.20 37.36
N ASN A 2 2.03 7.99 37.07
CA ASN A 2 1.87 9.46 37.07
C ASN A 2 1.10 9.92 35.81
N PRO A 3 0.25 10.96 35.87
CA PRO A 3 -0.60 11.37 34.75
C PRO A 3 0.14 11.58 33.43
N ASN A 4 1.37 12.08 33.50
CA ASN A 4 2.23 12.27 32.33
C ASN A 4 2.62 10.95 31.64
N GLN A 5 2.80 9.85 32.37
CA GLN A 5 3.18 8.56 31.78
C GLN A 5 1.98 7.89 31.09
N GLN A 6 0.78 8.04 31.66
CA GLN A 6 -0.44 7.51 31.06
C GLN A 6 -0.73 8.21 29.72
N ALA A 7 -0.62 9.54 29.70
CA ALA A 7 -0.74 10.33 28.48
C ALA A 7 0.31 9.94 27.41
N GLN A 8 1.53 9.61 27.84
CA GLN A 8 2.58 9.16 26.93
C GLN A 8 2.26 7.80 26.29
N ILE A 9 1.77 6.83 27.08
CA ILE A 9 1.37 5.52 26.55
C ILE A 9 0.20 5.65 25.58
N ASP A 10 -0.76 6.53 25.88
CA ASP A 10 -1.92 6.74 25.01
C ASP A 10 -1.51 7.35 23.67
N ALA A 11 -0.64 8.36 23.67
CA ALA A 11 -0.09 8.94 22.45
C ALA A 11 0.72 7.90 21.62
N GLU A 12 1.47 7.02 22.27
CA GLU A 12 2.19 5.93 21.59
C GLU A 12 1.22 4.93 20.94
N ILE A 13 0.13 4.58 21.62
CA ILE A 13 -0.90 3.67 21.09
C ILE A 13 -1.58 4.29 19.87
N ASP A 14 -1.95 5.57 19.93
CA ASP A 14 -2.59 6.26 18.81
C ASP A 14 -1.66 6.33 17.60
N THR A 15 -0.39 6.69 17.80
CA THR A 15 0.63 6.70 16.73
C THR A 15 0.81 5.33 16.08
N LEU A 16 0.84 4.26 16.89
CA LEU A 16 0.96 2.89 16.38
C LEU A 16 -0.30 2.46 15.61
N ALA A 17 -1.49 2.86 16.06
CA ALA A 17 -2.74 2.55 15.39
C ALA A 17 -2.85 3.26 14.03
N GLU A 18 -2.47 4.54 13.95
CA GLU A 18 -2.40 5.29 12.71
C GLU A 18 -1.41 4.66 11.73
N SER A 19 -0.18 4.37 12.18
CA SER A 19 0.84 3.72 11.36
C SER A 19 0.39 2.35 10.83
N TYR A 20 -0.33 1.58 11.66
CA TYR A 20 -0.89 0.29 11.26
C TYR A 20 -1.94 0.45 10.15
N LYS A 21 -2.81 1.46 10.26
CA LYS A 21 -3.80 1.78 9.23
C LYS A 21 -3.14 2.21 7.93
N ASP A 22 -2.14 3.09 7.98
CA ASP A 22 -1.42 3.55 6.80
C ASP A 22 -0.75 2.40 6.04
N LEU A 23 -0.18 1.43 6.78
CA LEU A 23 0.38 0.21 6.19
C LEU A 23 -0.69 -0.67 5.55
N GLN A 24 -1.88 -0.79 6.15
CA GLN A 24 -2.99 -1.52 5.53
C GLN A 24 -3.45 -0.85 4.24
N ASP A 25 -3.63 0.47 4.25
CA ASP A 25 -4.03 1.24 3.08
C ASP A 25 -2.98 1.15 1.96
N ALA A 26 -1.69 1.19 2.30
CA ALA A 26 -0.60 0.98 1.35
C ALA A 26 -0.61 -0.43 0.74
N LYS A 27 -0.85 -1.47 1.56
CA LYS A 27 -0.97 -2.85 1.07
C LYS A 27 -2.13 -2.97 0.07
N GLN A 28 -3.27 -2.37 0.39
CA GLN A 28 -4.45 -2.39 -0.47
C GLN A 28 -4.18 -1.72 -1.82
N LYS A 29 -3.51 -0.56 -1.84
CA LYS A 29 -3.10 0.11 -3.09
C LYS A 29 -2.16 -0.74 -3.95
N PHE A 30 -1.21 -1.45 -3.34
CA PHE A 30 -0.35 -2.39 -4.08
C PHE A 30 -1.12 -3.58 -4.63
N LYS A 31 -2.11 -4.07 -3.88
CA LYS A 31 -2.99 -5.16 -4.35
C LYS A 31 -3.81 -4.73 -5.56
N GLU A 32 -4.44 -3.57 -5.50
CA GLU A 32 -5.20 -2.99 -6.61
C GLU A 32 -4.34 -2.76 -7.85
N SER A 33 -3.12 -2.25 -7.67
CA SER A 33 -2.17 -2.06 -8.77
C SER A 33 -1.75 -3.39 -9.40
N GLN A 34 -1.51 -4.42 -8.59
CA GLN A 34 -1.21 -5.77 -9.08
C GLN A 34 -2.40 -6.34 -9.88
N ASP A 35 -3.61 -6.21 -9.36
CA ASP A 35 -4.80 -6.76 -10.00
C ASP A 35 -5.14 -6.01 -11.29
N ALA A 36 -4.92 -4.69 -11.34
CA ALA A 36 -5.04 -3.90 -12.55
C ALA A 36 -4.09 -4.41 -13.65
N ILE A 37 -2.84 -4.73 -13.31
CA ILE A 37 -1.88 -5.32 -14.26
C ILE A 37 -2.37 -6.68 -14.75
N LYS A 38 -2.82 -7.56 -13.85
CA LYS A 38 -3.35 -8.89 -14.20
C LYS A 38 -4.53 -8.83 -15.15
N VAL A 39 -5.38 -7.81 -15.03
CA VAL A 39 -6.49 -7.58 -15.96
C VAL A 39 -5.99 -6.95 -17.26
N GLN A 40 -5.13 -5.94 -17.19
CA GLN A 40 -4.67 -5.18 -18.35
C GLN A 40 -3.82 -6.01 -19.31
N ARG A 41 -2.98 -6.93 -18.80
CA ARG A 41 -2.10 -7.78 -19.62
C ARG A 41 -2.86 -8.72 -20.57
N GLU A 42 -4.11 -9.04 -20.23
CA GLU A 42 -4.98 -9.92 -21.02
C GLU A 42 -5.86 -9.13 -22.01
N LEU A 43 -5.77 -7.80 -22.01
CA LEU A 43 -6.48 -6.96 -22.97
C LEU A 43 -5.80 -7.01 -24.35
N PRO A 44 -6.57 -6.90 -25.44
CA PRO A 44 -5.98 -6.73 -26.75
C PRO A 44 -5.31 -5.36 -26.87
N ASN A 45 -4.22 -5.31 -27.62
CA ASN A 45 -3.66 -4.05 -28.09
C ASN A 45 -4.70 -3.29 -28.92
N ASP A 46 -4.57 -1.97 -28.96
CA ASP A 46 -5.46 -1.02 -29.63
C ASP A 46 -6.89 -0.91 -29.03
N LYS A 47 -7.13 -1.52 -27.87
CA LYS A 47 -8.39 -1.35 -27.14
C LYS A 47 -8.58 0.11 -26.74
N SER A 48 -9.75 0.66 -27.08
CA SER A 48 -10.15 2.01 -26.67
C SER A 48 -10.41 2.05 -25.15
N ILE A 49 -9.85 3.06 -24.50
CA ILE A 49 -9.97 3.32 -23.06
C ILE A 49 -10.19 4.81 -22.78
N LEU A 50 -10.66 5.12 -21.58
CA LEU A 50 -10.71 6.48 -21.06
C LEU A 50 -9.58 6.66 -20.04
N VAL A 51 -8.69 7.61 -20.32
CA VAL A 51 -7.57 7.93 -19.44
C VAL A 51 -7.95 9.16 -18.60
N PRO A 52 -7.84 9.09 -17.26
CA PRO A 52 -8.08 10.25 -16.41
C PRO A 52 -6.97 11.28 -16.61
N LEU A 53 -7.34 12.50 -17.02
CA LEU A 53 -6.40 13.63 -17.11
C LEU A 53 -6.45 14.48 -15.82
N THR A 54 -7.64 14.60 -15.22
CA THR A 54 -7.86 15.21 -13.91
C THR A 54 -8.94 14.43 -13.14
N SER A 55 -9.24 14.82 -11.91
CA SER A 55 -10.30 14.18 -11.10
C SER A 55 -11.69 14.20 -11.75
N SER A 56 -11.93 15.14 -12.67
CA SER A 56 -13.26 15.38 -13.25
C SER A 56 -13.28 15.29 -14.78
N MET A 57 -12.17 14.91 -15.42
CA MET A 57 -12.04 14.88 -16.87
C MET A 57 -11.27 13.65 -17.34
N TYR A 58 -11.86 12.97 -18.33
CA TYR A 58 -11.30 11.80 -18.99
C TYR A 58 -11.13 12.09 -20.48
N VAL A 59 -10.06 11.56 -21.06
CA VAL A 59 -9.79 11.66 -22.50
C VAL A 59 -9.79 10.28 -23.15
N PRO A 60 -10.37 10.12 -24.35
CA PRO A 60 -10.30 8.86 -25.08
C PRO A 60 -8.87 8.58 -25.54
N GLY A 61 -8.46 7.32 -25.45
CA GLY A 61 -7.16 6.83 -25.92
C GLY A 61 -7.21 5.36 -26.30
N HIS A 62 -6.08 4.82 -26.74
CA HIS A 62 -5.92 3.42 -27.13
C HIS A 62 -4.72 2.82 -26.41
N ILE A 63 -4.83 1.56 -25.99
CA ILE A 63 -3.72 0.85 -25.37
C ILE A 63 -2.71 0.42 -26.45
N SER A 64 -1.48 0.91 -26.38
CA SER A 64 -0.41 0.54 -27.31
C SER A 64 0.36 -0.73 -26.91
N ASN A 65 0.55 -0.94 -25.60
CA ASN A 65 1.26 -2.10 -25.04
C ASN A 65 0.58 -2.55 -23.73
N THR A 66 0.41 -3.86 -23.57
CA THR A 66 -0.16 -4.51 -22.39
C THR A 66 0.85 -5.32 -21.59
N GLN A 67 2.12 -5.37 -22.01
CA GLN A 67 3.15 -6.20 -21.37
C GLN A 67 4.24 -5.41 -20.65
N GLU A 68 4.31 -4.09 -20.84
CA GLU A 68 5.30 -3.22 -20.20
C GLU A 68 4.60 -2.18 -19.33
N TYR A 69 5.14 -1.97 -18.13
CA TYR A 69 4.56 -1.11 -17.10
C TYR A 69 5.62 -0.23 -16.47
N LEU A 70 5.24 1.00 -16.18
CA LEU A 70 6.05 1.94 -15.43
C LEU A 70 5.68 1.88 -13.96
N ILE A 71 6.66 1.59 -13.09
CA ILE A 71 6.45 1.44 -11.65
C ILE A 71 7.18 2.54 -10.90
N ASP A 72 6.48 3.23 -10.00
CA ASP A 72 7.08 4.15 -9.03
C ASP A 72 7.69 3.36 -7.86
N ILE A 73 8.99 3.56 -7.65
CA ILE A 73 9.77 2.93 -6.58
C ILE A 73 10.10 3.90 -5.43
N GLY A 74 9.62 5.13 -5.50
CA GLY A 74 9.85 6.21 -4.55
C GLY A 74 10.97 7.16 -4.98
N THR A 75 11.15 8.24 -4.22
CA THR A 75 12.18 9.28 -4.48
C THR A 75 12.14 9.87 -5.90
N GLN A 76 10.96 9.88 -6.53
CA GLN A 76 10.74 10.34 -7.91
C GLN A 76 11.40 9.47 -8.99
N TYR A 77 11.67 8.19 -8.70
CA TYR A 77 12.20 7.24 -9.68
C TYR A 77 11.11 6.31 -10.21
N LEU A 78 11.06 6.21 -11.54
CA LEU A 78 10.20 5.30 -12.27
C LEU A 78 11.06 4.25 -12.97
N VAL A 79 10.66 2.99 -12.88
CA VAL A 79 11.33 1.87 -13.55
C VAL A 79 10.37 1.12 -14.44
N GLU A 80 10.83 0.78 -15.63
CA GLU A 80 10.09 -0.06 -16.55
C GLU A 80 10.26 -1.54 -16.17
N LYS A 81 9.15 -2.27 -16.17
CA LYS A 81 9.08 -3.70 -15.90
C LYS A 81 8.11 -4.36 -16.87
N ASP A 82 8.39 -5.62 -17.18
CA ASP A 82 7.40 -6.48 -17.81
C ASP A 82 6.26 -6.83 -16.83
N ALA A 83 5.17 -7.39 -17.35
CA ALA A 83 3.98 -7.74 -16.57
C ALA A 83 4.34 -8.64 -15.37
N ASP A 84 5.15 -9.68 -15.58
CA ASP A 84 5.52 -10.63 -14.54
C ASP A 84 6.44 -9.99 -13.48
N GLY A 85 7.43 -9.18 -13.90
CA GLY A 85 8.30 -8.44 -13.00
C GLY A 85 7.56 -7.38 -12.19
N ALA A 86 6.52 -6.76 -12.75
CA ALA A 86 5.66 -5.83 -12.05
C ALA A 86 4.78 -6.53 -11.00
N ILE A 87 4.20 -7.68 -11.36
CA ILE A 87 3.42 -8.52 -10.44
C ILE A 87 4.28 -8.98 -9.26
N ASP A 88 5.50 -9.46 -9.52
CA ASP A 88 6.47 -9.85 -8.48
C ASP A 88 6.84 -8.68 -7.58
N TYR A 89 7.06 -7.49 -8.15
CA TYR A 89 7.39 -6.29 -7.38
C TYR A 89 6.30 -5.98 -6.33
N PHE A 90 5.04 -5.92 -6.75
CA PHE A 90 3.93 -5.65 -5.83
C PHE A 90 3.74 -6.79 -4.81
N GLU A 91 3.94 -8.04 -5.20
CA GLU A 91 3.91 -9.19 -4.28
C GLU A 91 4.98 -9.09 -3.19
N ARG A 92 6.22 -8.74 -3.56
CA ARG A 92 7.30 -8.53 -2.59
C ARG A 92 7.01 -7.35 -1.65
N LYS A 93 6.46 -6.25 -2.16
CA LYS A 93 6.08 -5.09 -1.35
C LYS A 93 4.94 -5.42 -0.37
N MET A 94 3.91 -6.15 -0.81
CA MET A 94 2.84 -6.60 0.08
C MET A 94 3.36 -7.56 1.16
N LYS A 95 4.21 -8.53 0.82
CA LYS A 95 4.86 -9.42 1.80
C LYS A 95 5.70 -8.65 2.81
N PHE A 96 6.43 -7.63 2.36
CA PHE A 96 7.19 -6.75 3.26
C PHE A 96 6.25 -6.04 4.25
N ILE A 97 5.14 -5.47 3.75
CA ILE A 97 4.14 -4.81 4.61
C ILE A 97 3.51 -5.81 5.58
N ASP A 98 3.21 -7.04 5.18
CA ASP A 98 2.65 -8.06 6.07
C ASP A 98 3.56 -8.37 7.26
N VAL A 99 4.87 -8.46 7.02
CA VAL A 99 5.85 -8.61 8.10
C VAL A 99 5.84 -7.40 9.04
N GLN A 100 5.70 -6.18 8.52
CA GLN A 100 5.60 -4.98 9.36
C GLN A 100 4.29 -4.96 10.15
N LEU A 101 3.14 -5.21 9.52
CA LEU A 101 1.83 -5.26 10.18
C LEU A 101 1.83 -6.28 11.33
N ALA A 102 2.45 -7.45 11.16
CA ALA A 102 2.58 -8.44 12.21
C ALA A 102 3.39 -7.91 13.42
N LYS A 103 4.51 -7.24 13.17
CA LYS A 103 5.33 -6.60 14.23
C LYS A 103 4.56 -5.51 14.95
N PHE A 104 3.88 -4.63 14.22
CA PHE A 104 3.09 -3.54 14.80
C PHE A 104 1.91 -4.07 15.61
N SER A 105 1.24 -5.13 15.15
CA SER A 105 0.17 -5.79 15.90
C SER A 105 0.66 -6.33 17.25
N GLN A 106 1.83 -6.99 17.27
CA GLN A 106 2.45 -7.48 18.51
C GLN A 106 2.82 -6.34 19.46
N LEU A 107 3.44 -5.26 18.94
CA LEU A 107 3.79 -4.09 19.73
C LEU A 107 2.55 -3.41 20.32
N LEU A 108 1.50 -3.23 19.51
CA LEU A 108 0.24 -2.64 19.95
C LEU A 108 -0.42 -3.48 21.05
N GLN A 109 -0.45 -4.81 20.90
CA GLN A 109 -0.96 -5.70 21.93
C GLN A 109 -0.17 -5.60 23.24
N ALA A 110 1.16 -5.55 23.18
CA ALA A 110 2.01 -5.39 24.35
C ALA A 110 1.74 -4.06 25.07
N ARG A 111 1.56 -2.96 24.33
CA ARG A 111 1.23 -1.64 24.90
C ARG A 111 -0.16 -1.58 25.52
N LEU A 112 -1.15 -2.21 24.88
CA LEU A 112 -2.50 -2.34 25.43
C LEU A 112 -2.54 -3.19 26.70
N GLN A 113 -1.72 -4.24 26.78
CA GLN A 113 -1.59 -5.06 27.99
C GLN A 113 -0.91 -4.28 29.12
N ALA A 114 0.20 -3.57 28.84
CA ALA A 114 0.87 -2.73 29.82
C ALA A 114 -0.08 -1.69 30.43
N LYS A 115 -0.94 -1.06 29.61
CA LYS A 115 -1.98 -0.14 30.07
C LYS A 115 -3.03 -0.81 30.98
N ARG A 116 -3.30 -2.11 30.82
CA ARG A 116 -4.31 -2.87 31.60
C ARG A 116 -3.77 -3.47 32.89
N THR A 117 -2.48 -3.79 32.95
CA THR A 117 -1.85 -4.47 34.10
C THR A 117 -1.36 -3.51 35.18
N GLU A 118 -1.48 -2.20 34.99
CA GLU A 118 -1.12 -1.20 36.00
C GLU A 118 -2.37 -0.75 36.80
N PRO A 119 -2.31 -0.78 38.15
CA PRO A 119 -3.39 -0.30 39.02
C PRO A 119 -3.54 1.23 39.02
#